data_AF-A0A0T6LW02-F1
#
_entry.id   AF-A0A0T6LW02-F1
#
_cell.length_a   1.000
_cell.length_b   1.000
_cell.length_c   1.000
_cell.angle_alpha   90.00
_cell.angle_beta   90.00
_cell.angle_gamma   90.00
#
_symmetry.space_group_name_H-M   'P 1'
#
loop_
_entity.id
_entity.type
_entity.pdbx_description
1 polymer ?
#
loop_
_entity_poly.entity_id
_entity_poly.type
_entity_poly.pdbx_seq_one_letter_code
_entity_poly.pdbx_strand_id
1 'polypeptide(L)' 'MAEKRFSPIDIQKALHGAGYPAKAKDLAALARRNGADDRIVEMIEKSGQEQFDRPSEVQKAIFHSA' A
#
# COMPACT_ATOMS: atom_id res chain seq x y z
N MET A 1 23.65 -0.78 1.05
CA MET A 1 22.30 -1.38 0.97
C MET A 1 21.48 -0.45 0.11
N ALA A 2 20.96 -0.90 -1.04
CA ALA A 2 20.24 -0.02 -1.96
C ALA A 2 19.02 0.58 -1.25
N GLU A 3 18.89 1.91 -1.28
CA GLU A 3 17.63 2.59 -0.99
C GLU A 3 16.58 2.03 -1.94
N LYS A 4 15.83 1.01 -1.51
CA LYS A 4 14.69 0.49 -2.27
C LYS A 4 13.58 1.53 -2.19
N ARG A 5 13.65 2.51 -3.10
CA ARG A 5 12.59 3.49 -3.33
C ARG A 5 11.46 2.78 -4.04
N PHE A 6 10.33 2.61 -3.37
CA PHE A 6 9.14 2.05 -3.98
C PHE A 6 8.66 2.98 -5.08
N SER A 7 8.46 2.43 -6.28
CA SER A 7 7.90 3.21 -7.37
C SER A 7 6.37 3.19 -7.26
N PRO A 8 5.68 4.23 -7.76
CA PRO A 8 4.22 4.26 -7.73
C PRO A 8 3.60 3.06 -8.47
N ILE A 9 4.32 2.50 -9.46
CA ILE A 9 3.96 1.28 -10.17
C ILE A 9 3.95 0.05 -9.25
N ASP A 10 4.89 -0.08 -8.31
CA ASP A 10 4.94 -1.20 -7.38
C ASP A 10 3.70 -1.21 -6.47
N ILE A 11 3.30 -0.02 -6.01
CA ILE A 11 2.08 0.15 -5.20
C ILE A 11 0.83 -0.13 -6.02
N GLN A 12 0.77 0.32 -7.28
CA GLN A 12 -0.37 0.00 -8.16
C GLN A 12 -0.51 -1.50 -8.41
N LYS A 13 0.60 -2.22 -8.62
CA LYS A 13 0.58 -3.69 -8.76
C LYS A 13 0.20 -4.38 -7.46
N ALA A 14 0.74 -3.93 -6.34
CA ALA A 14 0.41 -4.45 -5.01
C ALA A 14 -1.08 -4.33 -4.70
N LEU A 15 -1.72 -3.24 -5.08
CA LEU A 15 -3.14 -2.99 -4.82
C LEU A 15 -4.05 -3.40 -5.98
N HIS A 16 -3.51 -4.07 -6.99
CA HIS A 16 -4.28 -4.51 -8.15
C HIS A 16 -5.33 -5.54 -7.72
N GLY A 17 -6.58 -5.32 -8.13
CA GLY A 17 -7.71 -6.17 -7.74
C GLY A 17 -8.31 -5.85 -6.37
N ALA A 18 -7.86 -4.79 -5.69
CA ALA A 18 -8.52 -4.31 -4.48
C ALA A 18 -9.95 -3.82 -4.80
N GLY A 19 -10.94 -4.40 -4.12
CA GLY A 19 -12.32 -3.95 -4.17
C GLY A 19 -12.54 -2.82 -3.18
N TYR A 20 -12.44 -1.58 -3.65
CA TYR A 20 -12.67 -0.41 -2.81
C TYR A 20 -14.17 -0.18 -2.55
N PRO A 21 -14.54 0.30 -1.35
CA PRO A 21 -13.64 0.75 -0.27
C PRO A 21 -13.13 -0.43 0.58
N ALA A 22 -11.85 -0.41 0.94
CA ALA A 22 -11.14 -1.55 1.55
C ALA A 22 -10.37 -1.14 2.81
N LYS A 23 -10.35 -2.01 3.83
CA LYS A 23 -9.66 -1.74 5.10
C LYS A 23 -8.15 -1.75 4.91
N ALA A 24 -7.43 -0.94 5.68
CA ALA A 24 -5.97 -0.90 5.62
C ALA A 24 -5.32 -2.28 5.80
N LYS A 25 -5.82 -3.08 6.75
CA LYS A 25 -5.37 -4.46 6.98
C LYS A 25 -5.65 -5.39 5.80
N ASP A 26 -6.82 -5.28 5.18
CA ASP A 26 -7.16 -6.07 3.98
C ASP A 26 -6.28 -5.67 2.79
N LEU A 27 -6.00 -4.38 2.62
CA LEU A 27 -5.09 -3.89 1.58
C LEU A 27 -3.64 -4.32 1.83
N ALA A 28 -3.17 -4.30 3.08
CA ALA A 28 -1.86 -4.82 3.46
C ALA A 28 -1.76 -6.33 3.15
N ALA A 29 -2.78 -7.11 3.51
CA ALA A 29 -2.83 -8.53 3.21
C ALA A 29 -2.90 -8.80 1.70
N LEU A 30 -3.69 -8.03 0.95
CA LEU A 30 -3.81 -8.11 -0.50
C LEU A 30 -2.48 -7.75 -1.18
N ALA A 31 -1.84 -6.65 -0.76
CA ALA A 31 -0.53 -6.23 -1.22
C ALA A 31 0.49 -7.36 -1.04
N ARG A 32 0.55 -7.95 0.15
CA ARG A 32 1.42 -9.08 0.44
C ARG A 32 1.12 -10.29 -0.46
N ARG A 33 -0.16 -10.60 -0.71
CA ARG A 33 -0.59 -11.66 -1.62
C ARG A 33 -0.20 -11.39 -3.08
N ASN A 34 -0.20 -10.14 -3.48
CA ASN A 34 0.22 -9.68 -4.81
C ASN A 34 1.75 -9.57 -4.95
N GLY A 35 2.52 -9.96 -3.93
CA GLY A 35 3.99 -9.93 -3.94
C GLY A 35 4.59 -8.56 -3.63
N ALA A 36 3.83 -7.70 -2.94
CA ALA A 36 4.37 -6.45 -2.43
C ALA A 36 5.44 -6.70 -1.37
N ASP A 37 6.38 -5.75 -1.28
CA ASP A 37 7.41 -5.74 -0.25
C ASP A 37 6.80 -5.52 1.13
N ASP A 38 7.33 -6.17 2.16
CA ASP A 38 6.83 -6.04 3.54
C ASP A 38 6.86 -4.58 4.03
N ARG A 39 7.76 -3.74 3.50
CA ARG A 39 7.75 -2.29 3.82
C ARG A 39 6.51 -1.57 3.28
N ILE A 40 5.99 -1.95 2.11
CA ILE A 40 4.73 -1.37 1.58
C ILE A 40 3.58 -1.74 2.51
N VAL A 41 3.51 -3.02 2.91
CA VAL A 41 2.52 -3.54 3.85
C VAL A 41 2.60 -2.77 5.17
N GLU A 42 3.79 -2.63 5.73
CA GLU A 42 4.01 -1.91 6.98
C GLU A 42 3.61 -0.43 6.88
N MET A 43 3.93 0.25 5.77
CA MET A 43 3.54 1.64 5.56
C MET A 43 2.02 1.80 5.43
N ILE A 44 1.31 0.84 4.83
CA ILE A 44 -0.16 0.82 4.80
C ILE A 44 -0.73 0.65 6.20
N GLU A 45 -0.18 -0.28 6.99
CA GLU A 45 -0.63 -0.52 8.37
C GLU A 45 -0.30 0.67 9.30
N LYS A 46 0.85 1.33 9.09
CA LYS A 46 1.28 2.52 9.84
C LYS A 46 0.68 3.82 9.34
N SER A 47 -0.06 3.81 8.24
CA SER A 47 -0.74 4.99 7.69
C SER A 47 -1.75 5.61 8.65
N GLY A 48 -2.22 4.86 9.66
CA GLY A 48 -3.23 5.33 10.62
C GLY A 48 -4.64 5.46 10.04
N GLN A 49 -4.84 5.19 8.75
CA GLN A 49 -6.16 5.10 8.13
C GLN A 49 -6.77 3.73 8.42
N GLU A 50 -8.05 3.70 8.78
CA GLU A 50 -8.77 2.43 8.97
C GLU A 50 -9.21 1.82 7.64
N GLN A 51 -9.56 2.67 6.68
CA GLN A 51 -10.09 2.31 5.38
C GLN A 51 -9.59 3.28 4.32
N PHE A 52 -9.42 2.76 3.11
CA PHE A 52 -9.11 3.53 1.93
C PHE A 52 -10.23 3.35 0.92
N ASP A 53 -10.58 4.44 0.24
CA ASP A 53 -11.60 4.45 -0.82
C ASP A 53 -11.01 4.25 -2.21
N ARG A 54 -9.71 4.51 -2.39
CA ARG A 54 -9.05 4.46 -3.71
C ARG A 54 -7.57 4.10 -3.57
N PRO A 55 -6.96 3.48 -4.59
CA PRO A 55 -5.53 3.14 -4.57
C PRO A 55 -4.64 4.40 -4.50
N SER A 56 -5.13 5.53 -5.00
CA SER A 56 -4.45 6.82 -4.91
C SER A 56 -4.28 7.33 -3.47
N GLU A 57 -5.23 7.02 -2.57
CA GLU A 57 -5.12 7.41 -1.16
C GLU A 57 -4.02 6.61 -0.46
N VAL A 58 -3.91 5.32 -0.80
CA VAL A 58 -2.82 4.46 -0.31
C VAL A 58 -1.47 4.96 -0.81
N GLN A 59 -1.38 5.35 -2.08
CA GLN A 59 -0.16 5.96 -2.61
C GLN A 59 0.20 7.22 -1.83
N LYS A 60 -0.75 8.13 -1.60
CA LYS A 60 -0.47 9.35 -0.80
C LYS A 60 -0.01 9.01 0.61
N ALA A 61 -0.66 8.07 1.28
CA ALA A 61 -0.28 7.63 2.63
C ALA A 61 1.17 7.13 2.71
N ILE A 62 1.61 6.35 1.72
CA ILE A 62 2.96 5.78 1.68
C ILE A 62 3.99 6.82 1.21
N PHE A 63 3.67 7.63 0.20
CA PHE A 63 4.60 8.62 -0.38
C PHE A 63 4.73 9.91 0.44
N HIS A 64 3.72 10.27 1.25
CA HIS A 64 3.77 11.46 2.09
C HIS A 64 4.58 11.26 3.38
N SER A 65 5.01 10.04 3.70
CA SER A 65 5.84 9.74 4.87
C SER A 65 7.35 9.99 4.66
N ALA A 66 7.71 10.98 3.84
CA ALA A 66 9.11 11.37 3.54
C ALA A 66 9.58 12.57 4.37
#